data_AF-A0A2I1EIB5-F1
#
_entry.id   AF-A0A2I1EIB5-F1
#
_cell.length_a   1.000
_cell.length_b   1.000
_cell.length_c   1.000
_cell.angle_alpha   90.00
_cell.angle_beta   90.00
_cell.angle_gamma   90.00
#
_symmetry.space_group_name_H-M   'P 1'
#
loop_
_entity.id
_entity.type
_entity.pdbx_description
1 polymer ?
#
loop_
_entity_poly.entity_id
_entity_poly.type
_entity_poly.pdbx_seq_one_letter_code
_entity_poly.pdbx_strand_id
1 'polypeptide(L)'
;MPPFRQQKQRHSAISDEVKCQICEWGKANKNKRHVDIANYFNEVYPNLTIDRSTISKILLQSDKWTAIINTEDSTKIFAQAFNLQENELVFSNGWLYKFKQRNNICRYHIHGESESAPLASLPEERTKLQQLLS
;
A
#
# COMPACT_ATOMS: atom_id res chain seq x y z
N MET A 1 36.82 -19.01 -13.60
CA MET A 1 36.20 -18.16 -12.55
C MET A 1 34.95 -17.52 -13.12
N PRO A 2 33.80 -17.57 -12.43
CA PRO A 2 32.67 -16.73 -12.82
C PRO A 2 33.07 -15.25 -12.62
N PRO A 3 32.67 -14.33 -13.52
CA PRO A 3 33.01 -12.92 -13.37
C PRO A 3 32.37 -12.38 -12.09
N PHE A 4 33.14 -11.57 -11.36
CA PHE A 4 32.65 -10.80 -10.22
C PHE A 4 31.47 -9.96 -10.71
N ARG A 5 30.24 -10.30 -10.29
CA ARG A 5 29.07 -9.47 -10.58
C ARG A 5 29.24 -8.18 -9.80
N GLN A 6 29.71 -7.14 -10.48
CA GLN A 6 29.66 -5.78 -9.93
C GLN A 6 28.22 -5.52 -9.50
N GLN A 7 28.02 -5.16 -8.23
CA GLN A 7 26.72 -4.76 -7.73
C GLN A 7 26.30 -3.55 -8.54
N LYS A 8 25.30 -3.72 -9.41
CA LYS A 8 24.77 -2.65 -10.24
C LYS A 8 24.30 -1.52 -9.31
N GLN A 9 24.94 -0.37 -9.37
CA GLN A 9 24.60 0.78 -8.54
C GLN A 9 23.10 1.07 -8.68
N ARG A 10 22.41 1.13 -7.54
CA ARG A 10 20.97 1.36 -7.48
C ARG A 10 20.73 2.87 -7.46
N HIS A 11 20.21 3.44 -8.55
CA HIS A 11 19.49 4.72 -8.48
C HIS A 11 18.39 4.57 -7.40
N SER A 12 18.22 5.46 -6.42
CA SER A 12 17.96 6.89 -6.58
C SER A 12 18.20 7.68 -5.28
N ALA A 13 18.44 9.00 -5.40
CA ALA A 13 18.66 9.94 -4.31
C ALA A 13 17.45 10.22 -3.38
N ILE A 14 16.28 9.59 -3.59
CA ILE A 14 15.04 9.87 -2.84
C ILE A 14 14.45 8.54 -2.35
N SER A 15 14.25 8.42 -1.03
CA SER A 15 13.69 7.22 -0.40
C SER A 15 12.22 7.01 -0.77
N ASP A 16 11.75 5.78 -0.62
CA ASP A 16 10.34 5.45 -0.91
C ASP A 16 9.38 6.12 0.09
N GLU A 17 9.82 6.32 1.34
CA GLU A 17 9.11 7.09 2.36
C GLU A 17 8.85 8.54 1.93
N VAL A 18 9.88 9.24 1.44
CA VAL A 18 9.73 10.63 0.99
C VAL A 18 8.77 10.72 -0.21
N LYS A 19 8.77 9.73 -1.11
CA LYS A 19 7.82 9.68 -2.23
C LYS A 19 6.39 9.50 -1.76
N CYS A 20 6.18 8.72 -0.70
CA CYS A 20 4.88 8.53 -0.07
C CYS A 20 4.35 9.85 0.51
N GLN A 21 5.16 10.54 1.30
CA GLN A 21 4.82 11.84 1.88
C GLN A 21 4.49 12.89 0.80
N ILE A 22 5.24 12.91 -0.31
CA ILE A 22 4.93 13.79 -1.46
C ILE A 22 3.55 13.48 -2.03
N CYS A 23 3.17 12.20 -2.15
CA CYS A 23 1.86 11.81 -2.67
C CYS A 23 0.72 12.21 -1.73
N GLU A 24 0.88 12.05 -0.42
CA GLU A 24 -0.11 12.49 0.57
C GLU A 24 -0.29 14.00 0.55
N TRP A 25 0.83 14.73 0.55
CA TRP A 25 0.80 16.19 0.49
C TRP A 25 0.15 16.70 -0.79
N GLY A 26 0.45 16.07 -1.93
CA GLY A 26 -0.18 16.39 -3.21
C GLY A 26 -1.69 16.15 -3.22
N LYS A 27 -2.17 15.10 -2.56
CA LYS A 27 -3.62 14.82 -2.41
C LYS A 27 -4.32 15.85 -1.52
N ALA A 28 -3.67 16.25 -0.42
CA ALA A 28 -4.18 17.28 0.48
C ALA A 28 -4.18 18.67 -0.17
N ASN A 29 -3.23 18.93 -1.07
CA ASN A 29 -2.98 20.25 -1.67
C ASN A 29 -3.11 20.24 -3.21
N LYS A 30 -4.27 19.83 -3.73
CA LYS A 30 -4.53 19.68 -5.19
C LYS A 30 -4.26 20.93 -6.03
N ASN A 31 -4.29 22.12 -5.43
CA ASN A 31 -4.16 23.40 -6.12
C ASN A 31 -2.72 23.96 -6.12
N LYS A 32 -1.78 23.30 -5.45
CA LYS A 32 -0.40 23.79 -5.35
C LYS A 32 0.40 23.45 -6.60
N ARG A 33 1.27 24.35 -7.04
CA ARG A 33 2.13 24.10 -8.20
C ARG A 33 3.23 23.13 -7.78
N HIS A 34 3.64 22.24 -8.67
CA HIS A 34 4.73 21.28 -8.39
C HIS A 34 6.05 21.93 -7.94
N VAL A 35 6.27 23.22 -8.25
CA VAL A 35 7.44 23.98 -7.77
C VAL A 35 7.32 24.27 -6.28
N ASP A 36 6.14 24.64 -5.81
CA ASP A 36 5.89 24.93 -4.38
C ASP A 36 6.08 23.65 -3.55
N ILE A 37 5.65 22.51 -4.09
CA ILE A 37 5.86 21.18 -3.47
C ILE A 37 7.35 20.88 -3.37
N ALA A 38 8.11 21.08 -4.46
CA ALA A 38 9.54 20.85 -4.47
C ALA A 38 10.27 21.72 -3.42
N ASN A 39 9.94 23.01 -3.35
CA ASN A 39 10.54 23.93 -2.38
C ASN A 39 10.25 23.48 -0.95
N TYR A 40 9.00 23.14 -0.63
CA TYR A 40 8.64 22.63 0.69
C TYR A 40 9.45 21.40 1.09
N PHE A 41 9.57 20.41 0.20
CA PHE A 41 10.33 19.20 0.52
C PHE A 41 11.86 19.42 0.55
N ASN A 42 12.39 20.39 -0.20
CA ASN A 42 13.81 20.79 -0.10
C ASN A 42 14.11 21.54 1.20
N GLU A 43 13.15 22.31 1.74
CA GLU A 43 13.27 22.94 3.06
C GLU A 43 13.23 21.90 4.19
N VAL A 44 12.31 20.93 4.10
CA VAL A 44 12.17 19.85 5.08
C VAL A 44 13.37 18.90 5.05
N TYR A 45 13.93 18.64 3.85
CA TYR A 45 15.05 17.73 3.64
C TYR A 45 16.23 18.47 2.98
N PRO A 46 17.09 19.18 3.74
CA PRO A 46 18.16 20.01 3.18
C PRO A 46 19.25 19.21 2.45
N ASN A 47 19.33 17.89 2.71
CA ASN A 47 20.24 16.98 2.03
C ASN A 47 19.67 16.41 0.72
N LEU A 48 18.45 16.81 0.34
CA LEU A 48 17.78 16.38 -0.88
C LEU A 48 17.57 17.56 -1.82
N THR A 49 17.83 17.34 -3.10
CA THR A 49 17.52 18.30 -4.16
C THR A 49 16.44 17.70 -5.05
N ILE A 50 15.20 18.09 -4.81
CA ILE A 50 14.03 17.62 -5.55
C ILE A 50 13.63 18.69 -6.56
N ASP A 51 13.67 18.33 -7.84
CA ASP A 51 13.19 19.18 -8.92
C ASP A 51 11.67 19.06 -9.11
N ARG A 52 11.05 20.12 -9.66
CA ARG A 52 9.65 20.13 -10.11
C ARG A 52 9.31 18.92 -10.99
N SER A 53 10.21 18.52 -11.89
CA SER A 53 10.00 17.39 -12.80
C SER A 53 9.94 16.06 -12.06
N THR A 54 10.71 15.92 -10.97
CA THR A 54 10.72 14.77 -10.08
C THR A 54 9.41 14.67 -9.31
N ILE A 55 8.90 15.78 -8.76
CA ILE A 55 7.56 15.83 -8.16
C ILE A 55 6.50 15.34 -9.15
N SER A 56 6.54 15.84 -10.39
CA SER A 56 5.58 15.43 -11.43
C SER A 56 5.63 13.92 -11.71
N LYS A 57 6.82 13.32 -11.77
CA LYS A 57 6.99 11.88 -11.98
C LYS A 57 6.49 11.05 -10.79
N ILE A 58 6.74 11.52 -9.56
CA ILE A 58 6.29 10.87 -8.33
C ILE A 58 4.77 10.87 -8.27
N LEU A 59 4.13 12.03 -8.48
CA LEU A 59 2.68 12.17 -8.43
C LEU A 59 1.97 11.39 -9.54
N LEU A 60 2.57 11.30 -10.74
CA LEU A 60 2.05 10.44 -11.82
C LEU A 60 2.02 8.96 -11.42
N GLN A 61 2.94 8.53 -10.56
CA GLN A 61 3.00 7.17 -10.02
C GLN A 61 2.41 7.08 -8.61
N SER A 62 1.52 8.00 -8.22
CA SER A 62 1.01 8.06 -6.84
C SER A 62 0.37 6.76 -6.36
N ASP A 63 -0.37 6.06 -7.21
CA ASP A 63 -0.98 4.76 -6.88
C ASP A 63 0.06 3.73 -6.42
N LYS A 64 1.22 3.68 -7.11
CA LYS A 64 2.34 2.79 -6.76
C LYS A 64 2.86 3.08 -5.36
N TRP A 65 3.05 4.36 -5.02
CA TRP A 65 3.61 4.76 -3.72
C TRP A 65 2.59 4.57 -2.60
N THR A 66 1.30 4.81 -2.86
CA THR A 66 0.25 4.53 -1.87
C THR A 66 0.05 3.04 -1.59
N ALA A 67 0.30 2.17 -2.58
CA ALA A 67 0.24 0.73 -2.39
C ALA A 67 1.36 0.21 -1.46
N ILE A 68 2.50 0.91 -1.38
CA ILE A 68 3.62 0.55 -0.50
C ILE A 68 3.23 0.76 0.96
N ILE A 69 2.65 1.92 1.32
CA ILE A 69 2.20 2.23 2.69
C ILE A 69 1.22 1.18 3.19
N ASN A 70 0.19 0.87 2.39
CA ASN A 70 -0.80 -0.17 2.73
C ASN A 70 -0.16 -1.56 2.93
N THR A 71 1.00 -1.80 2.33
CA THR A 71 1.72 -3.06 2.48
C THR A 71 2.51 -3.10 3.78
N GLU A 72 3.14 -1.99 4.20
CA GLU A 72 3.83 -1.90 5.49
C GLU A 72 2.87 -2.12 6.67
N ASP A 73 1.67 -1.57 6.59
CA ASP A 73 0.62 -1.83 7.58
C ASP A 73 0.22 -3.31 7.59
N SER A 74 0.10 -3.94 6.42
CA SER A 74 -0.20 -5.38 6.33
C SER A 74 0.91 -6.26 6.91
N THR A 75 2.17 -5.86 6.79
CA THR A 75 3.31 -6.59 7.38
C THR A 75 3.32 -6.48 8.89
N LYS A 76 2.99 -5.31 9.47
CA LYS A 76 2.86 -5.14 10.92
C LYS A 76 1.72 -5.97 11.49
N ILE A 77 0.55 -5.95 10.84
CA ILE A 77 -0.59 -6.79 11.21
C ILE A 77 -0.23 -8.28 11.15
N PHE A 78 0.49 -8.70 10.11
CA PHE A 78 0.96 -10.09 10.00
C PHE A 78 1.95 -10.45 11.10
N ALA A 79 2.96 -9.63 11.36
CA ALA A 79 3.93 -9.87 12.43
C ALA A 79 3.24 -9.99 13.80
N GLN A 80 2.29 -9.10 14.08
CA GLN A 80 1.47 -9.14 15.30
C GLN A 80 0.64 -10.43 15.40
N ALA A 81 0.00 -10.85 14.31
CA ALA A 81 -0.81 -12.07 14.30
C ALA A 81 0.00 -13.34 14.59
N PHE A 82 1.30 -13.35 14.27
CA PHE A 82 2.21 -14.49 14.47
C PHE A 82 3.14 -14.32 15.69
N ASN A 83 2.95 -13.28 16.51
CA ASN A 83 3.84 -12.93 17.64
C ASN A 83 5.33 -12.83 17.24
N LEU A 84 5.61 -12.35 16.03
CA LEU A 84 6.96 -12.13 15.54
C LEU A 84 7.40 -10.72 15.92
N GLN A 85 8.68 -10.56 16.30
CA GLN A 85 9.19 -9.24 16.64
C GLN A 85 9.20 -8.36 15.38
N GLU A 86 8.82 -7.08 15.53
CA GLU A 86 8.59 -6.14 14.43
C GLU A 86 9.82 -5.94 13.50
N ASN A 87 11.00 -6.32 14.00
CA ASN A 87 12.29 -6.18 13.31
C ASN A 87 12.81 -7.49 12.68
N GLU A 88 12.13 -8.61 12.90
CA GLU A 88 12.60 -9.94 12.48
C GLU A 88 12.20 -10.27 11.04
N LEU A 89 11.10 -9.68 10.55
CA LEU A 89 10.56 -9.89 9.21
C LEU A 89 10.70 -8.63 8.33
N VAL A 90 11.91 -8.31 7.88
CA VAL A 90 12.12 -7.26 6.88
C VAL A 90 12.04 -7.86 5.48
N PHE A 91 10.83 -7.94 4.91
CA PHE A 91 10.65 -8.32 3.51
C PHE A 91 10.56 -7.09 2.62
N SER A 92 11.34 -7.06 1.54
CA SER A 92 11.12 -6.03 0.51
C SER A 92 9.77 -6.25 -0.17
N ASN A 93 9.07 -5.16 -0.55
CA ASN A 93 7.83 -5.24 -1.32
C ASN A 93 7.98 -6.05 -2.62
N GLY A 94 9.16 -6.00 -3.24
CA GLY A 94 9.49 -6.83 -4.40
C GLY A 94 9.50 -8.33 -4.08
N TRP A 95 9.98 -8.73 -2.89
CA TRP A 95 9.93 -10.11 -2.42
C TRP A 95 8.48 -10.55 -2.21
N LEU A 96 7.67 -9.76 -1.51
CA LEU A 96 6.26 -10.10 -1.24
C LEU A 96 5.44 -10.21 -2.53
N TYR A 97 5.64 -9.28 -3.48
CA TYR A 97 5.00 -9.34 -4.79
C TYR A 97 5.35 -10.65 -5.53
N LYS A 98 6.64 -11.00 -5.58
CA LYS A 98 7.11 -12.23 -6.22
C LYS A 98 6.69 -13.49 -5.48
N PHE A 99 6.60 -13.44 -4.16
CA PHE A 99 6.10 -14.54 -3.33
C PHE A 99 4.62 -14.81 -3.62
N LYS A 100 3.78 -13.77 -3.65
CA LYS A 100 2.36 -13.89 -4.01
C LYS A 100 2.19 -14.46 -5.42
N GLN A 101 2.97 -13.94 -6.38
CA GLN A 101 2.96 -14.42 -7.77
C GLN A 101 3.36 -15.90 -7.90
N ARG A 102 4.38 -16.37 -7.18
CA ARG A 102 4.84 -17.77 -7.23
C ARG A 102 3.88 -18.75 -6.56
N ASN A 103 3.17 -18.30 -5.53
CA ASN A 103 2.24 -19.13 -4.76
C ASN A 103 0.78 -18.96 -5.20
N ASN A 104 0.52 -18.26 -6.33
CA ASN A 104 -0.83 -17.97 -6.83
C ASN A 104 -1.75 -17.31 -5.78
N ILE A 105 -1.18 -16.53 -4.86
CA ILE A 105 -1.94 -15.81 -3.85
C ILE A 105 -2.44 -14.51 -4.49
N CYS A 106 -3.69 -14.54 -4.93
CA CYS A 106 -4.38 -13.39 -5.52
C CYS A 106 -5.53 -12.95 -4.61
N ARG A 107 -5.80 -11.64 -4.59
CA ARG A 107 -7.00 -11.11 -3.93
C ARG A 107 -8.19 -11.40 -4.84
N TYR A 108 -9.04 -12.32 -4.45
CA TYR A 108 -10.33 -12.54 -5.11
C TYR A 108 -11.37 -11.61 -4.48
N HIS A 109 -12.08 -10.86 -5.33
CA HIS A 109 -13.24 -10.09 -4.90
C HIS A 109 -14.41 -11.06 -4.82
N ILE A 110 -14.80 -11.45 -3.60
CA ILE A 110 -16.01 -12.25 -3.41
C ILE A 110 -17.18 -11.30 -3.55
N HIS A 111 -17.85 -11.34 -4.71
CA HIS A 111 -19.18 -10.76 -4.81
C HIS A 111 -20.12 -11.62 -3.97
N GLY A 112 -20.44 -11.16 -2.76
CA GLY A 112 -21.48 -11.76 -1.95
C GLY A 112 -22.83 -11.51 -2.59
N GLU A 113 -23.69 -12.53 -2.59
CA GLU A 113 -25.10 -12.54 -2.97
C GLU A 113 -25.98 -11.63 -2.09
N SER A 114 -25.50 -10.42 -1.76
CA SER A 114 -26.18 -9.52 -0.83
C SER A 114 -27.55 -9.05 -1.33
N GLU A 115 -27.82 -9.20 -2.63
CA GLU A 115 -29.13 -8.94 -3.26
C GLU A 115 -29.99 -10.21 -3.44
N SER A 116 -29.45 -11.41 -3.22
CA SER A 116 -30.21 -12.66 -3.37
C SER A 116 -30.99 -13.03 -2.10
N ALA A 117 -30.77 -12.32 -1.00
CA ALA A 117 -31.54 -12.51 0.23
C ALA A 117 -32.99 -12.00 0.01
N PRO A 118 -34.01 -12.87 0.12
CA PRO A 118 -35.40 -12.44 0.01
C PRO A 118 -35.79 -11.64 1.26
N LEU A 119 -35.52 -10.33 1.25
CA LEU A 119 -35.80 -9.42 2.37
C LEU A 119 -37.29 -9.45 2.78
N ALA A 120 -38.17 -9.77 1.83
CA ALA A 120 -39.60 -9.92 2.05
C ALA A 120 -39.98 -11.10 2.94
N SER A 121 -39.22 -12.22 2.92
CA SER A 121 -39.51 -13.41 3.73
C SER A 121 -38.69 -13.50 5.02
N LEU A 122 -37.73 -12.59 5.24
CA LEU A 122 -36.94 -12.52 6.48
C LEU A 122 -37.78 -12.46 7.77
N PRO A 123 -38.91 -11.72 7.85
CA PRO A 123 -39.72 -11.69 9.06
C PRO A 123 -40.33 -13.06 9.40
N GLU A 124 -40.80 -13.80 8.39
CA GLU A 124 -41.39 -15.13 8.54
C GLU A 124 -40.35 -16.19 8.92
N GLU A 125 -39.15 -16.12 8.35
CA GLU A 125 -38.06 -17.04 8.72
C GLU A 125 -37.56 -16.77 10.15
N ARG A 126 -37.55 -15.50 10.59
CA ARG A 126 -37.21 -15.14 11.97
C ARG A 126 -38.21 -15.67 12.99
N THR A 127 -39.51 -15.62 12.69
CA THR A 127 -40.53 -16.16 13.60
C THR A 127 -40.47 -17.67 13.68
N LYS A 128 -40.22 -18.39 12.57
CA LYS A 128 -39.99 -19.85 12.58
C LYS A 128 -38.79 -20.24 13.45
N LEU A 129 -37.67 -19.52 13.32
CA LEU A 129 -36.49 -19.78 14.15
C LEU A 129 -36.74 -19.51 15.63
N GLN A 130 -37.47 -18.46 15.98
CA GLN A 130 -37.85 -18.18 17.37
C GLN A 130 -38.70 -19.29 17.98
N GLN A 131 -39.63 -19.87 17.21
CA GLN A 131 -40.45 -20.99 17.66
C GLN A 131 -39.65 -22.29 17.86
N LEU A 132 -38.59 -22.50 17.08
CA LEU A 132 -37.72 -23.67 17.23
C LEU A 132 -36.74 -23.55 18.39
N LEU A 133 -36.38 -22.32 18.76
CA LEU A 133 -35.46 -22.03 19.86
C LEU A 133 -36.18 -21.76 21.19
N SER A 134 -37.51 -21.65 21.18
CA SER A 134 -38.35 -21.60 22.38
C SER A 134 -38.70 -23.00 22.87
#